data_AF-A0A316IAH7-F1
#
_entry.id   AF-A0A316IAH7-F1
#
_cell.length_a   1.000
_cell.length_b   1.000
_cell.length_c   1.000
_cell.angle_alpha   90.00
_cell.angle_beta   90.00
_cell.angle_gamma   90.00
#
_symmetry.space_group_name_H-M   'P 1'
#
loop_
_entity.id
_entity.type
_entity.pdbx_description
1 polymer ?
#
loop_
_entity_poly.entity_id
_entity_poly.type
_entity_poly.pdbx_seq_one_letter_code
_entity_poly.pdbx_strand_id
1 'polypeptide(L)'
;MIERLYEVFAAPRPAVVDHCDHCVDPADVAPFTTVPLRDLPAGHVEKYWLRSGTIGDETFVRYLLPRVLELIAEGALDADFFWLGLANSAHQNGDPQEQRAIEEYYEATPRALAGLVRECADRLDRAGRLAEWLRGPEALAVLEEAALTGPDPDGELSEAHLALEAWR
;
A
#
# COMPACT_ATOMS: atom_id res chain seq x y z
N MET A 1 11.54 -2.08 -8.41
CA MET A 1 10.56 -1.92 -7.32
C MET A 1 9.15 -2.18 -7.82
N ILE A 2 8.49 -1.31 -8.60
CA ILE A 2 7.10 -1.54 -9.06
C ILE A 2 6.96 -2.84 -9.86
N GLU A 3 7.86 -3.10 -10.80
CA GLU A 3 7.89 -4.36 -11.55
C GLU A 3 7.95 -5.59 -10.64
N ARG A 4 8.70 -5.49 -9.53
CA ARG A 4 8.85 -6.58 -8.55
C ARG A 4 7.54 -6.85 -7.82
N LEU A 5 6.77 -5.81 -7.49
CA LEU A 5 5.43 -5.99 -6.92
C LEU A 5 4.52 -6.75 -7.90
N TYR A 6 4.53 -6.38 -9.18
CA TYR A 6 3.74 -7.07 -10.20
C TYR A 6 4.15 -8.52 -10.40
N GLU A 7 5.44 -8.84 -10.31
CA GLU A 7 5.94 -10.21 -10.38
C GLU A 7 5.53 -11.05 -9.17
N VAL A 8 5.69 -10.50 -7.97
CA VAL A 8 5.46 -11.23 -6.70
C VAL A 8 3.98 -11.44 -6.45
N PHE A 9 3.16 -10.43 -6.69
CA PHE A 9 1.70 -10.50 -6.55
C PHE A 9 1.00 -10.93 -7.85
N ALA A 10 1.75 -11.53 -8.79
CA ALA A 10 1.19 -12.01 -10.04
C ALA A 10 0.11 -13.07 -9.77
N ALA A 11 -1.13 -12.74 -10.11
CA ALA A 11 -2.26 -13.66 -10.04
C ALA A 11 -3.06 -13.59 -11.36
N PRO A 12 -3.76 -14.68 -11.73
CA PRO A 12 -4.68 -14.65 -12.86
C PRO A 12 -5.71 -13.53 -12.67
N ARG A 13 -6.05 -12.83 -13.75
CA ARG A 13 -7.16 -11.87 -13.70
C ARG A 13 -8.43 -12.61 -13.26
N PRO A 14 -9.18 -12.06 -12.28
CA PRO A 14 -10.43 -12.66 -11.86
C PRO A 14 -11.42 -12.71 -13.03
N ALA A 15 -12.04 -13.88 -13.21
CA ALA A 15 -13.12 -14.04 -14.19
C ALA A 15 -14.42 -13.40 -13.70
N VAL A 16 -14.62 -13.36 -12.39
CA VAL A 16 -15.76 -12.78 -11.69
C VAL A 16 -15.24 -12.06 -10.45
N VAL A 17 -15.85 -10.93 -10.12
CA VAL A 17 -15.63 -10.24 -8.85
C VAL A 17 -16.95 -10.26 -8.10
N ASP A 18 -16.97 -10.97 -6.98
CA ASP A 18 -18.13 -11.02 -6.11
C ASP A 18 -18.47 -9.61 -5.61
N HIS A 19 -19.74 -9.24 -5.63
CA HIS A 19 -20.19 -7.95 -5.15
C HIS A 19 -21.62 -8.03 -4.61
N CYS A 20 -22.00 -7.07 -3.78
CA CYS A 20 -23.38 -6.95 -3.33
C CYS A 20 -24.26 -6.31 -4.42
N ASP A 21 -25.21 -7.09 -4.97
CA ASP A 21 -26.14 -6.67 -6.03
C ASP A 21 -26.96 -5.41 -5.70
N HIS A 22 -27.14 -5.08 -4.42
CA HIS A 22 -27.92 -3.91 -3.98
C HIS A 22 -27.05 -2.68 -3.71
N CYS A 23 -25.73 -2.86 -3.54
CA CYS A 23 -24.80 -1.78 -3.17
C CYS A 23 -23.93 -1.34 -4.35
N VAL A 24 -23.75 -2.22 -5.35
CA VAL A 24 -22.76 -2.07 -6.40
C VAL A 24 -23.41 -2.30 -7.76
N ASP A 25 -23.27 -1.32 -8.66
CA ASP A 25 -23.67 -1.49 -10.05
C ASP A 25 -22.69 -2.46 -10.73
N PRO A 26 -23.14 -3.51 -11.44
CA PRO A 26 -22.28 -4.40 -12.20
C PRO A 26 -21.33 -3.68 -13.18
N ALA A 27 -21.72 -2.51 -13.72
CA ALA A 27 -20.86 -1.69 -14.56
C ALA A 27 -19.62 -1.15 -13.82
N ASP A 28 -19.71 -1.01 -12.49
CA ASP A 28 -18.61 -0.57 -11.63
C ASP A 28 -17.60 -1.67 -11.31
N VAL A 29 -17.94 -2.94 -11.56
CA VAL A 29 -17.01 -4.07 -11.34
C VAL A 29 -16.45 -4.64 -12.65
N ALA A 30 -17.12 -4.38 -13.77
CA ALA A 30 -16.73 -4.89 -15.09
C ALA A 30 -15.26 -4.57 -15.47
N PRO A 31 -14.69 -3.40 -15.14
CA PRO A 31 -13.29 -3.14 -15.48
C PRO A 31 -12.30 -4.08 -14.80
N PHE A 32 -12.59 -4.60 -13.61
CA PHE A 32 -11.70 -5.53 -12.90
C PHE A 32 -11.52 -6.89 -13.59
N THR A 33 -12.47 -7.26 -14.46
CA THR A 33 -12.43 -8.52 -15.23
C THR A 33 -12.04 -8.29 -16.70
N THR A 34 -12.14 -7.06 -17.20
CA THR A 34 -11.94 -6.75 -18.63
C THR A 34 -10.69 -5.93 -18.93
N VAL A 35 -10.22 -5.11 -18.00
CA VAL A 35 -9.05 -4.23 -18.17
C VAL A 35 -7.80 -4.90 -17.60
N PRO A 36 -6.63 -4.81 -18.26
CA PRO A 36 -5.36 -5.21 -17.64
C PRO A 36 -5.12 -4.45 -16.34
N LEU A 37 -4.58 -5.14 -15.33
CA LEU A 37 -4.39 -4.57 -13.99
C LEU A 37 -3.61 -3.25 -13.99
N ARG A 38 -2.56 -3.15 -14.82
CA ARG A 38 -1.75 -1.93 -15.00
C ARG A 38 -2.50 -0.78 -15.65
N ASP A 39 -3.52 -1.09 -16.44
CA ASP A 39 -4.30 -0.10 -17.17
C ASP A 39 -5.54 0.35 -16.39
N LEU A 40 -5.78 -0.19 -15.18
CA LEU A 40 -6.90 0.22 -14.35
C LEU A 40 -6.73 1.68 -13.90
N PRO A 41 -7.71 2.57 -14.18
CA PRO A 41 -7.61 3.97 -13.81
C PRO A 41 -7.64 4.17 -12.28
N ALA A 42 -6.92 5.17 -11.79
CA ALA A 42 -6.88 5.52 -10.36
C ALA A 42 -8.28 5.70 -9.76
N GLY A 43 -9.14 6.49 -10.42
CA GLY A 43 -10.51 6.71 -9.95
C GLY A 43 -11.38 5.46 -9.92
N HIS A 44 -11.03 4.41 -10.66
CA HIS A 44 -11.73 3.13 -10.60
C HIS A 44 -11.26 2.28 -9.41
N VAL A 45 -9.96 2.29 -9.13
CA VAL A 45 -9.36 1.68 -7.95
C VAL A 45 -9.89 2.35 -6.67
N GLU A 46 -9.96 3.68 -6.66
CA GLU A 46 -10.54 4.48 -5.55
C GLU A 46 -12.01 4.15 -5.31
N LYS A 47 -12.81 4.04 -6.39
CA LYS A 47 -14.23 3.69 -6.30
C LYS A 47 -14.46 2.28 -5.76
N TYR A 48 -13.60 1.32 -6.10
CA TYR A 48 -13.62 0.00 -5.50
C TYR A 48 -13.40 0.06 -3.98
N TRP A 49 -12.45 0.87 -3.56
CA TRP A 49 -12.03 0.94 -2.17
C TRP A 49 -13.11 1.48 -1.22
N LEU A 50 -13.90 2.45 -1.67
CA LEU A 50 -15.12 2.91 -0.97
C LEU A 50 -16.14 1.79 -0.72
N ARG A 51 -15.95 0.63 -1.35
CA ARG A 51 -16.85 -0.52 -1.36
C ARG A 51 -16.11 -1.83 -1.02
N SER A 52 -14.89 -1.79 -0.46
CA SER A 52 -14.04 -2.97 -0.25
C SER A 52 -14.65 -4.05 0.67
N GLY A 53 -15.58 -3.71 1.57
CA GLY A 53 -16.38 -4.68 2.34
C GLY A 53 -17.55 -5.31 1.56
N THR A 54 -17.74 -4.91 0.31
CA THR A 54 -18.87 -5.30 -0.56
C THR A 54 -18.42 -5.73 -1.95
N ILE A 55 -17.11 -5.74 -2.24
CA ILE A 55 -16.54 -6.15 -3.53
C ILE A 55 -15.27 -6.98 -3.28
N GLY A 56 -15.24 -8.18 -3.88
CA GLY A 56 -14.12 -9.11 -3.85
C GLY A 56 -13.87 -9.77 -2.48
N ASP A 57 -12.91 -10.67 -2.47
CA ASP A 57 -12.39 -11.38 -1.30
C ASP A 57 -10.93 -10.97 -1.04
N GLU A 58 -10.26 -11.62 -0.08
CA GLU A 58 -8.84 -11.38 0.19
C GLU A 58 -7.96 -11.63 -1.05
N THR A 59 -8.30 -12.65 -1.86
CA THR A 59 -7.59 -12.95 -3.11
C THR A 59 -7.64 -11.77 -4.08
N PHE A 60 -8.82 -11.17 -4.22
CA PHE A 60 -9.03 -10.01 -5.07
C PHE A 60 -8.25 -8.78 -4.58
N VAL A 61 -8.22 -8.55 -3.26
CA VAL A 61 -7.43 -7.49 -2.65
C VAL A 61 -5.93 -7.68 -2.95
N ARG A 62 -5.40 -8.89 -2.78
CA ARG A 62 -4.00 -9.20 -3.11
C ARG A 62 -3.70 -9.03 -4.60
N TYR A 63 -4.63 -9.39 -5.47
CA TYR A 63 -4.52 -9.15 -6.92
C TYR A 63 -4.44 -7.66 -7.25
N LEU A 64 -5.19 -6.80 -6.56
CA LEU A 64 -5.18 -5.35 -6.79
C LEU A 64 -3.97 -4.62 -6.21
N LEU A 65 -3.33 -5.20 -5.18
CA LEU A 65 -2.27 -4.57 -4.41
C LEU A 65 -1.15 -3.92 -5.24
N PRO A 66 -0.52 -4.58 -6.24
CA PRO A 66 0.56 -3.94 -7.00
C PRO A 66 0.10 -2.68 -7.75
N ARG A 67 -1.16 -2.62 -8.21
CA ARG A 67 -1.70 -1.41 -8.85
C ARG A 67 -1.97 -0.30 -7.85
N VAL A 68 -2.48 -0.63 -6.66
CA VAL A 68 -2.66 0.36 -5.58
C VAL A 68 -1.32 1.02 -5.23
N LEU A 69 -0.28 0.21 -5.01
CA LEU A 69 1.04 0.70 -4.64
C LEU A 69 1.72 1.50 -5.75
N GLU A 70 1.56 1.09 -7.02
CA GLU A 70 2.00 1.88 -8.16
C GLU A 70 1.34 3.26 -8.21
N LEU A 71 0.02 3.33 -8.03
CA LEU A 71 -0.72 4.59 -8.05
C LEU A 71 -0.34 5.52 -6.88
N ILE A 72 -0.01 4.98 -5.71
CA ILE A 72 0.51 5.78 -4.58
C ILE A 72 1.90 6.32 -4.91
N ALA A 73 2.79 5.50 -5.47
CA ALA A 73 4.12 5.93 -5.88
C ALA A 73 4.08 7.02 -6.98
N GLU A 74 3.08 6.97 -7.87
CA GLU A 74 2.82 8.00 -8.88
C GLU A 74 2.17 9.28 -8.31
N GLY A 75 1.71 9.25 -7.05
CA GLY A 75 0.95 10.35 -6.44
C GLY A 75 -0.48 10.48 -6.97
N ALA A 76 -1.00 9.43 -7.61
CA ALA A 76 -2.37 9.35 -8.10
C ALA A 76 -3.36 8.86 -7.03
N LEU A 77 -2.86 8.24 -5.95
CA LEU A 77 -3.58 7.92 -4.72
C LEU A 77 -2.78 8.41 -3.51
N ASP A 78 -3.47 8.78 -2.44
CA ASP A 78 -2.83 9.19 -1.19
C ASP A 78 -2.27 7.98 -0.42
N ALA A 79 -1.13 8.17 0.23
CA ALA A 79 -0.52 7.17 1.12
C ALA A 79 -1.14 7.20 2.52
N ASP A 80 -2.44 6.93 2.61
CA ASP A 80 -3.16 6.92 3.88
C ASP A 80 -3.22 5.51 4.52
N PHE A 81 -3.67 5.47 5.78
CA PHE A 81 -3.78 4.23 6.53
C PHE A 81 -4.71 3.20 5.86
N PHE A 82 -5.66 3.64 5.05
CA PHE A 82 -6.61 2.75 4.42
C PHE A 82 -5.90 1.95 3.32
N TRP A 83 -5.17 2.61 2.42
CA TRP A 83 -4.43 1.92 1.37
C TRP A 83 -3.22 1.14 1.90
N LEU A 84 -2.48 1.74 2.83
CA LEU A 84 -1.31 1.10 3.42
C LEU A 84 -1.70 -0.10 4.29
N GLY A 85 -2.90 -0.12 4.86
CA GLY A 85 -3.45 -1.28 5.55
C GLY A 85 -3.45 -2.56 4.69
N LEU A 86 -3.61 -2.44 3.36
CA LEU A 86 -3.55 -3.58 2.44
C LEU A 86 -2.13 -4.14 2.32
N ALA A 87 -1.15 -3.26 2.11
CA ALA A 87 0.26 -3.65 2.09
C ALA A 87 0.69 -4.21 3.43
N ASN A 88 0.23 -3.63 4.54
CA ASN A 88 0.56 -4.09 5.88
C ASN A 88 -0.01 -5.48 6.14
N SER A 89 -1.27 -5.75 5.75
CA SER A 89 -1.87 -7.08 5.84
C SER A 89 -1.11 -8.10 4.98
N ALA A 90 -0.75 -7.72 3.75
CA ALA A 90 0.02 -8.57 2.85
C ALA A 90 1.44 -8.85 3.38
N HIS A 91 2.10 -7.88 4.03
CA HIS A 91 3.39 -8.09 4.68
C HIS A 91 3.28 -9.05 5.87
N GLN A 92 2.31 -8.83 6.75
CA GLN A 92 2.15 -9.65 7.96
C GLN A 92 1.81 -11.11 7.65
N ASN A 93 0.96 -11.34 6.64
CA ASN A 93 0.42 -12.64 6.29
C ASN A 93 1.10 -13.31 5.08
N GLY A 94 1.92 -12.56 4.34
CA GLY A 94 2.56 -13.03 3.12
C GLY A 94 3.80 -13.87 3.35
N ASP A 95 4.26 -14.47 2.27
CA ASP A 95 5.53 -15.22 2.25
C ASP A 95 6.74 -14.27 2.28
N PRO A 96 7.98 -14.79 2.43
CA PRO A 96 9.17 -13.94 2.47
C PRO A 96 9.41 -13.09 1.20
N GLN A 97 8.92 -13.51 0.03
CA GLN A 97 9.06 -12.73 -1.20
C GLN A 97 8.09 -11.54 -1.21
N GLU A 98 6.86 -11.76 -0.77
CA GLU A 98 5.85 -10.70 -0.59
C GLU A 98 6.30 -9.68 0.46
N GLN A 99 6.79 -10.15 1.61
CA GLN A 99 7.36 -9.30 2.65
C GLN A 99 8.47 -8.41 2.09
N ARG A 100 9.45 -9.01 1.43
CA ARG A 100 10.60 -8.28 0.89
C ARG A 100 10.19 -7.28 -0.19
N ALA A 101 9.25 -7.62 -1.06
CA ALA A 101 8.77 -6.71 -2.10
C ALA A 101 8.06 -5.49 -1.52
N ILE A 102 7.33 -5.65 -0.41
CA ILE A 102 6.67 -4.55 0.30
C ILE A 102 7.69 -3.67 1.04
N GLU A 103 8.70 -4.27 1.69
CA GLU A 103 9.80 -3.52 2.30
C GLU A 103 10.55 -2.68 1.27
N GLU A 104 10.92 -3.28 0.13
CA GLU A 104 11.57 -2.57 -0.98
C GLU A 104 10.69 -1.46 -1.57
N TYR A 105 9.37 -1.62 -1.56
CA TYR A 105 8.44 -0.57 -1.94
C TYR A 105 8.51 0.62 -0.99
N TYR A 106 8.47 0.38 0.33
CA TYR A 106 8.57 1.43 1.33
C TYR A 106 9.95 2.11 1.32
N GLU A 107 11.03 1.35 1.17
CA GLU A 107 12.40 1.88 1.04
C GLU A 107 12.52 2.83 -0.17
N ALA A 108 11.83 2.52 -1.27
CA ALA A 108 11.86 3.33 -2.49
C ALA A 108 10.82 4.46 -2.54
N THR A 109 9.88 4.51 -1.59
CA THR A 109 8.74 5.44 -1.60
C THR A 109 8.62 6.16 -0.26
N PRO A 110 9.47 7.18 0.02
CA PRO A 110 9.53 7.83 1.34
C PRO A 110 8.19 8.38 1.84
N ARG A 111 7.32 8.86 0.94
CA ARG A 111 5.97 9.30 1.30
C ARG A 111 5.10 8.16 1.84
N ALA A 112 5.15 6.99 1.21
CA ALA A 112 4.43 5.81 1.68
C ALA A 112 5.02 5.30 3.00
N LEU A 113 6.34 5.35 3.17
CA LEU A 113 6.99 5.03 4.43
C LEU A 113 6.60 6.00 5.56
N ALA A 114 6.52 7.30 5.28
CA ALA A 114 6.05 8.29 6.25
C ALA A 114 4.58 8.05 6.64
N GLY A 115 3.71 7.73 5.67
CA GLY A 115 2.34 7.30 5.91
C GLY A 115 2.25 6.08 6.83
N LEU A 116 3.10 5.07 6.59
CA LEU A 116 3.19 3.87 7.41
C LEU A 116 3.63 4.20 8.85
N VAL A 117 4.68 5.00 9.03
CA VAL A 117 5.17 5.38 10.36
C VAL A 117 4.09 6.10 11.16
N ARG A 118 3.35 7.03 10.55
CA ARG A 118 2.21 7.68 11.21
C ARG A 118 1.14 6.69 11.64
N GLU A 119 0.77 5.74 10.78
CA GLU A 119 -0.23 4.73 11.13
C GLU A 119 0.22 3.92 12.36
N CYS A 120 1.46 3.45 12.36
CA CYS A 120 1.99 2.66 13.48
C CYS A 120 2.10 3.54 14.76
N ALA A 121 2.46 4.82 14.62
CA ALA A 121 2.48 5.82 15.70
C ALA A 121 1.12 6.02 16.35
N ASP A 122 0.09 6.30 15.54
CA ASP A 122 -1.25 6.64 16.00
C ASP A 122 -1.98 5.44 16.61
N ARG A 123 -1.78 4.24 16.05
CA ARG A 123 -2.43 3.03 16.55
C ARG A 123 -1.77 2.45 17.80
N LEU A 124 -0.61 2.99 18.22
CA LEU A 124 0.28 2.39 19.22
C LEU A 124 0.58 0.91 18.94
N ASP A 125 0.38 0.46 17.71
CA ASP A 125 0.55 -0.94 17.31
C ASP A 125 2.02 -1.17 16.99
N ARG A 126 2.77 -1.42 18.05
CA ARG A 126 4.22 -1.66 18.02
C ARG A 126 4.55 -3.14 17.87
N ALA A 127 3.55 -3.99 17.63
CA ALA A 127 3.69 -5.43 17.51
C ALA A 127 3.64 -5.86 16.03
N GLY A 128 4.22 -7.03 15.75
CA GLY A 128 4.21 -7.62 14.41
C GLY A 128 5.44 -7.30 13.56
N ARG A 129 5.54 -7.98 12.42
CA ARG A 129 6.74 -8.00 11.58
C ARG A 129 7.11 -6.65 11.00
N LEU A 130 6.12 -5.89 10.55
CA LEU A 130 6.35 -4.58 9.94
C LEU A 130 6.91 -3.57 10.96
N ALA A 131 6.40 -3.59 12.19
CA ALA A 131 6.93 -2.76 13.28
C ALA A 131 8.35 -3.18 13.70
N GLU A 132 8.68 -4.47 13.61
CA GLU A 132 10.04 -4.97 13.81
C GLU A 132 10.99 -4.49 12.70
N TRP A 133 10.56 -4.59 11.44
CA TRP A 133 11.31 -4.08 10.30
C TRP A 133 11.55 -2.56 10.37
N LEU A 134 10.53 -1.77 10.75
CA LEU A 134 10.65 -0.31 10.93
C LEU A 134 11.73 0.08 11.95
N ARG A 135 11.99 -0.73 12.98
CA ARG A 135 13.08 -0.48 13.95
C ARG A 135 14.47 -0.72 13.35
N GLY A 136 14.56 -1.35 12.19
CA GLY A 136 15.79 -1.55 11.44
C GLY A 136 16.43 -0.22 11.03
N PRO A 137 17.76 -0.21 10.77
CA PRO A 137 18.48 0.97 10.34
C PRO A 137 17.97 1.55 9.01
N GLU A 138 17.45 0.72 8.11
CA GLU A 138 17.10 1.07 6.74
C GLU A 138 15.95 2.09 6.67
N ALA A 139 14.85 1.85 7.38
CA ALA A 139 13.68 2.73 7.33
C ALA A 139 13.98 4.16 7.82
N LEU A 140 14.79 4.28 8.88
CA LEU A 140 15.21 5.59 9.39
C LEU A 140 16.11 6.32 8.39
N ALA A 141 17.08 5.62 7.79
CA ALA A 141 17.98 6.21 6.82
C ALA A 141 17.25 6.72 5.57
N VAL A 142 16.22 6.02 5.12
CA VAL A 142 15.36 6.45 4.00
C VAL A 142 14.62 7.75 4.34
N LEU A 143 14.02 7.83 5.53
CA LEU A 143 13.30 9.04 5.96
C LEU A 143 14.25 10.22 6.21
N GLU A 144 15.42 9.97 6.80
CA GLU A 144 16.45 10.97 7.02
C GLU A 144 16.93 11.57 5.70
N GLU A 145 17.33 10.75 4.73
CA GLU A 145 17.77 11.20 3.41
C GLU A 145 16.66 11.97 2.69
N ALA A 146 15.42 11.46 2.73
CA ALA A 146 14.29 12.10 2.06
C ALA A 146 13.95 13.47 2.68
N ALA A 147 14.00 13.60 4.02
CA ALA A 147 13.78 14.86 4.72
C ALA A 147 14.89 15.88 4.47
N LEU A 148 16.13 15.43 4.26
CA LEU A 148 17.28 16.31 3.99
C LEU A 148 17.36 16.78 2.53
N THR A 149 16.94 15.95 1.57
CA THR A 149 17.18 16.16 0.14
C THR A 149 15.95 16.53 -0.67
N GLY A 150 14.75 16.19 -0.18
CA GLY A 150 13.49 16.40 -0.88
C GLY A 150 12.68 17.61 -0.37
N PRO A 151 11.69 18.07 -1.17
CA PRO A 151 10.71 19.02 -0.67
C PRO A 151 9.78 18.35 0.35
N ASP A 152 9.76 18.88 1.57
CA ASP A 152 8.88 18.47 2.67
C ASP A 152 8.01 19.65 3.14
N PRO A 153 7.12 20.18 2.27
CA PRO A 153 6.40 21.43 2.54
C PRO A 153 5.45 21.32 3.74
N ASP A 154 4.93 20.11 3.99
CA ASP A 154 3.97 19.83 5.05
C ASP A 154 4.64 19.18 6.27
N GLY A 155 5.96 18.95 6.22
CA GLY A 155 6.75 18.38 7.32
C GLY A 155 6.55 16.88 7.55
N GLU A 156 5.80 16.18 6.70
CA GLU A 156 5.42 14.77 6.88
C GLU A 156 6.64 13.84 6.97
N LEU A 157 7.68 14.09 6.17
CA LEU A 157 8.89 13.26 6.18
C LEU A 157 9.69 13.49 7.47
N SER A 158 9.83 14.75 7.85
CA SER A 158 10.54 15.16 9.07
C SER A 158 9.83 14.64 10.34
N GLU A 159 8.50 14.73 10.39
CA GLU A 159 7.70 14.21 11.49
C GLU A 159 7.79 12.70 11.58
N ALA A 160 7.70 11.99 10.45
CA ALA A 160 7.86 10.54 10.42
C ALA A 160 9.27 10.11 10.87
N HIS A 161 10.32 10.83 10.43
CA HIS A 161 11.69 10.57 10.89
C HIS A 161 11.78 10.68 12.42
N LEU A 162 11.33 11.80 13.01
CA LEU A 162 11.37 12.01 14.46
C LEU A 162 10.55 10.98 15.22
N ALA A 163 9.37 10.63 14.70
CA ALA A 163 8.52 9.60 15.29
C ALA A 163 9.23 8.25 15.31
N LEU A 164 9.87 7.86 14.20
CA LEU A 164 10.61 6.61 14.10
C LEU A 164 11.90 6.59 14.93
N GLU A 165 12.59 7.74 15.05
CA GLU A 165 13.75 7.87 15.94
C GLU A 165 13.35 7.64 17.40
N ALA A 166 12.24 8.23 17.84
CA ALA A 166 11.70 8.05 19.19
C ALA A 166 11.20 6.62 19.48
N TRP A 167 11.10 5.77 18.46
CA TRP A 167 10.66 4.38 18.57
C TRP A 167 11.79 3.38 18.84
N ARG A 168 13.04 3.83 18.75
CA ARG A 168 14.24 3.05 19.02
C ARG A 168 14.60 3.06 20.50
#